data_AF-A0A9D4A317-F1
#
_entry.id   AF-A0A9D4A317-F1
#
_cell.length_a   1.000
_cell.length_b   1.000
_cell.length_c   1.000
_cell.angle_alpha   90.00
_cell.angle_beta   90.00
_cell.angle_gamma   90.00
#
_symmetry.space_group_name_H-M   'P 1'
#
loop_
_entity.id
_entity.type
_entity.pdbx_description
1 polymer ?
#
loop_
_entity_poly.entity_id
_entity_poly.type
_entity_poly.pdbx_seq_one_letter_code
_entity_poly.pdbx_strand_id
1 'polypeptide(L)'
;MLWPVAALYTAISSLDDKALTFYGCGGVLRDKEGVARALFSGSVIANDTDLAEIGTMMVALEVFLAMKWKLNDSLFIELGSIVAFNWCANKSVRPRSLQATFTDIERDIEKKRMEMKWYLPWRLQIK
;
A
#
# COMPACT_ATOMS: atom_id res chain seq x y z
N MET A 1 -1.62 -20.59 -0.40
CA MET A 1 -1.53 -19.79 -1.65
C MET A 1 -0.29 -18.90 -1.48
N LEU A 2 0.69 -19.02 -2.37
CA LEU A 2 2.08 -18.57 -2.19
C LEU A 2 2.39 -17.56 -3.31
N TRP A 3 2.27 -16.27 -3.00
CA TRP A 3 2.50 -15.15 -3.92
C TRP A 3 3.31 -14.06 -3.18
N PRO A 4 4.02 -13.16 -3.90
CA PRO A 4 4.69 -12.03 -3.28
C PRO A 4 3.67 -11.05 -2.67
N VAL A 5 3.49 -11.06 -1.35
CA VAL A 5 2.51 -10.23 -0.64
C VAL A 5 3.20 -9.14 0.18
N ALA A 6 2.74 -7.91 0.02
CA ALA A 6 2.94 -6.79 0.93
C ALA A 6 1.77 -6.76 1.92
N ALA A 7 2.01 -7.15 3.17
CA ALA A 7 1.03 -6.96 4.25
C ALA A 7 1.25 -5.59 4.86
N LEU A 8 0.26 -4.70 4.81
CA LEU A 8 0.35 -3.35 5.36
C LEU A 8 -0.33 -3.26 6.72
N TYR A 9 0.25 -2.48 7.61
CA TYR A 9 -0.34 -2.13 8.90
C TYR A 9 -0.25 -0.63 9.11
N THR A 10 -1.32 -0.07 9.69
CA THR A 10 -1.40 1.32 10.10
C THR A 10 -1.83 1.40 11.56
N ALA A 11 -1.08 2.10 12.40
CA ALA A 11 -1.48 2.43 13.78
C ALA A 11 -1.44 3.92 14.02
N ILE A 12 -2.30 4.38 14.93
CA ILE A 12 -2.38 5.77 15.33
C ILE A 12 -1.40 5.99 16.48
N SER A 13 -0.45 6.91 16.32
CA SER A 13 0.35 7.44 17.42
C SER A 13 0.12 8.94 17.48
N SER A 14 -0.76 9.39 18.37
CA SER A 14 -1.00 10.82 18.62
C SER A 14 0.12 11.39 19.48
N LEU A 15 0.84 12.38 18.96
CA LEU A 15 1.66 13.30 19.76
C LEU A 15 0.97 14.67 19.65
N ASP A 16 0.26 15.06 20.72
CA ASP A 16 -0.35 16.39 20.81
C ASP A 16 0.72 17.47 20.77
N ASP A 17 0.78 18.20 19.65
CA ASP A 17 0.34 19.60 19.58
C ASP A 17 0.60 20.11 18.14
N LYS A 18 -0.49 20.49 17.45
CA LYS A 18 -0.57 21.16 16.11
C LYS A 18 -0.75 20.24 14.88
N ALA A 19 -2.02 20.03 14.54
CA ALA A 19 -2.60 19.90 13.19
C ALA A 19 -2.11 18.80 12.20
N LEU A 20 -1.13 17.96 12.53
CA LEU A 20 -0.69 16.86 11.66
C LEU A 20 -0.74 15.53 12.43
N THR A 21 -1.65 14.64 12.02
CA THR A 21 -1.77 13.30 12.59
C THR A 21 -0.75 12.37 11.94
N PHE A 22 0.09 11.75 12.77
CA PHE A 22 1.03 10.72 12.33
C PHE A 22 0.41 9.34 12.51
N TYR A 23 0.44 8.58 11.42
CA TYR A 23 0.06 7.19 11.41
C TYR A 23 1.33 6.35 11.26
N GLY A 24 1.64 5.53 12.26
CA GLY A 24 2.65 4.50 12.12
C GLY A 24 2.29 3.58 10.97
N CYS A 25 3.22 3.33 10.08
CA CYS A 25 3.05 2.46 8.93
C CYS A 25 4.10 1.36 8.93
N GLY A 26 3.78 0.23 8.31
CA GLY A 26 4.79 -0.78 8.05
C GLY A 26 4.25 -1.95 7.26
N GLY A 27 5.17 -2.82 6.87
CA GLY A 27 4.80 -4.03 6.17
C GLY A 27 5.96 -4.97 5.90
N VAL A 28 5.59 -6.15 5.45
CA VAL A 28 6.51 -7.22 5.06
C VAL A 28 6.33 -7.47 3.57
N LEU A 29 7.40 -7.34 2.79
CA LEU A 29 7.46 -7.79 1.40
C LEU A 29 7.93 -9.23 1.37
N ARG A 30 7.06 -10.11 0.86
CA ARG A 30 7.36 -11.54 0.67
C ARG A 30 7.61 -11.84 -0.80
N ASP A 31 8.38 -12.87 -1.10
CA ASP A 31 8.48 -13.43 -2.45
C ASP A 31 7.38 -14.46 -2.73
N LYS A 32 7.42 -15.08 -3.91
CA LYS A 32 6.46 -16.11 -4.32
C LYS A 32 6.55 -17.38 -3.46
N GLU A 33 7.70 -17.64 -2.83
CA GLU A 33 7.89 -18.71 -1.83
C GLU A 33 7.39 -18.30 -0.43
N GLY A 34 6.81 -17.11 -0.28
CA GLY A 34 6.28 -16.58 0.97
C GLY A 34 7.36 -16.16 1.98
N VAL A 35 8.63 -16.17 1.56
CA VAL A 35 9.79 -15.79 2.36
C VAL A 35 9.81 -14.27 2.47
N ALA A 36 9.91 -13.75 3.70
CA ALA A 36 10.08 -12.33 3.95
C ALA A 36 11.44 -11.85 3.45
N ARG A 37 11.45 -10.75 2.69
CA ARG A 37 12.64 -10.29 1.96
C ARG A 37 12.95 -8.83 2.18
N ALA A 38 11.94 -8.04 2.50
CA ALA A 38 12.12 -6.76 3.15
C ALA A 38 11.04 -6.53 4.20
N LEU A 39 11.42 -5.76 5.20
CA LEU A 39 10.55 -5.15 6.20
C LEU A 39 10.71 -3.65 6.04
N PHE A 40 9.60 -2.93 6.12
CA PHE A 40 9.64 -1.48 6.21
C PHE A 40 8.71 -1.04 7.34
N SER A 41 9.10 0.04 7.99
CA SER A 41 8.34 0.67 9.05
C SER A 41 8.63 2.17 9.01
N GLY A 42 7.63 2.99 9.30
CA GLY A 42 7.79 4.44 9.31
C GLY A 42 6.56 5.12 9.85
N SER A 43 6.41 6.39 9.51
CA SER A 43 5.23 7.18 9.81
C SER A 43 4.76 7.90 8.56
N VAL A 44 3.46 7.88 8.31
CA VAL A 44 2.81 8.66 7.26
C VAL A 44 2.02 9.78 7.94
N ILE A 45 2.19 10.99 7.43
CA ILE A 45 1.35 12.12 7.79
C ILE A 45 0.09 12.03 6.94
N ALA A 46 -1.07 11.95 7.58
CA ALA A 46 -2.34 11.90 6.88
C ALA A 46 -3.46 12.56 7.69
N ASN A 47 -4.56 12.89 7.02
CA ASN A 47 -5.74 13.46 7.68
C ASN A 47 -6.63 12.36 8.28
N ASP A 48 -6.60 11.16 7.71
CA ASP A 48 -7.38 10.00 8.12
C ASP A 48 -6.62 8.68 7.86
N THR A 49 -7.17 7.58 8.36
CA THR A 49 -6.60 6.24 8.23
C THR A 49 -6.58 5.73 6.79
N ASP A 50 -7.55 6.10 5.96
CA ASP A 50 -7.64 5.61 4.57
C ASP A 50 -6.54 6.24 3.71
N LEU A 51 -6.30 7.54 3.89
CA LEU A 51 -5.19 8.28 3.29
C LEU A 51 -3.84 7.77 3.81
N ALA A 52 -3.73 7.48 5.11
CA ALA A 52 -2.53 6.90 5.69
C ALA A 52 -2.19 5.54 5.05
N GLU A 53 -3.21 4.75 4.72
CA GLU A 53 -3.05 3.45 4.09
C GLU A 53 -2.57 3.56 2.64
N ILE A 54 -3.09 4.52 1.87
CA ILE A 54 -2.56 4.87 0.53
C ILE A 54 -1.10 5.34 0.62
N GLY A 55 -0.74 6.16 1.61
CA GLY A 55 0.65 6.57 1.81
C GLY A 55 1.55 5.39 2.18
N THR A 56 1.06 4.46 3.01
CA THR A 56 1.79 3.23 3.38
C THR A 56 2.04 2.34 2.16
N MET A 57 1.04 2.22 1.28
CA MET A 57 1.14 1.52 0.01
C MET A 57 2.19 2.15 -0.91
N MET A 58 2.27 3.48 -0.98
CA MET A 58 3.33 4.15 -1.75
C MET A 58 4.72 3.78 -1.25
N VAL A 59 4.93 3.83 0.08
CA VAL A 59 6.21 3.42 0.68
C VAL A 59 6.54 1.97 0.32
N ALA A 60 5.54 1.08 0.38
CA ALA A 60 5.73 -0.32 -0.01
C ALA A 60 6.17 -0.47 -1.48
N LEU A 61 5.54 0.29 -2.39
CA LEU A 61 5.89 0.31 -3.81
C LEU A 61 7.30 0.85 -4.03
N GLU A 62 7.69 1.93 -3.37
CA GLU A 62 9.04 2.50 -3.45
C GLU A 62 10.10 1.50 -2.98
N VAL A 63 9.87 0.82 -1.85
CA VAL A 63 10.77 -0.23 -1.34
C VAL A 63 10.86 -1.38 -2.33
N PHE A 64 9.73 -1.82 -2.88
CA PHE A 64 9.70 -2.88 -3.90
C PHE A 64 10.52 -2.50 -5.16
N LEU A 65 10.34 -1.28 -5.65
CA LEU A 65 11.08 -0.74 -6.80
C LEU A 65 12.59 -0.62 -6.50
N ALA A 66 12.95 -0.19 -5.30
CA ALA A 66 14.34 -0.02 -4.86
C ALA A 66 15.09 -1.35 -4.73
N MET A 67 14.39 -2.43 -4.35
CA MET A 67 14.99 -3.76 -4.22
C MET A 67 15.49 -4.37 -5.55
N LYS A 68 15.13 -3.79 -6.70
CA LYS A 68 15.48 -4.31 -8.04
C LYS A 68 15.17 -5.81 -8.17
N TRP A 69 14.14 -6.27 -7.49
CA TRP A 69 13.58 -7.61 -7.67
C TRP A 69 13.27 -7.83 -9.13
N LYS A 70 13.32 -9.08 -9.62
CA LYS A 70 13.00 -9.38 -11.02
C LYS A 70 11.56 -8.92 -11.29
N LEU A 71 11.42 -7.70 -11.82
CA LEU A 71 10.17 -6.94 -11.98
C LEU A 71 9.18 -7.57 -12.98
N ASN A 72 9.45 -8.78 -13.44
CA ASN A 72 8.52 -9.54 -14.27
C ASN A 72 7.45 -10.27 -13.44
N ASP A 73 7.45 -10.09 -12.11
CA ASP A 73 6.50 -10.70 -11.19
C ASP A 73 5.44 -9.69 -10.72
N SER A 74 4.32 -10.22 -10.25
CA SER A 74 3.18 -9.48 -9.70
C SER A 74 3.46 -9.04 -8.27
N LEU A 75 2.99 -7.84 -7.91
CA LEU A 75 2.98 -7.32 -6.55
C LEU A 75 1.57 -7.40 -5.98
N PHE A 76 1.38 -8.17 -4.91
CA PHE A 76 0.12 -8.27 -4.20
C PHE A 76 0.17 -7.35 -2.99
N ILE A 77 -0.76 -6.41 -2.90
CA ILE A 77 -0.86 -5.50 -1.75
C ILE A 77 -2.15 -5.83 -1.00
N GLU A 78 -2.01 -6.17 0.28
CA GLU A 78 -3.12 -6.36 1.19
C GLU A 78 -3.44 -5.04 1.88
N LEU A 79 -4.66 -4.55 1.67
CA LEU A 79 -5.19 -3.31 2.22
C LEU A 79 -6.20 -3.64 3.33
N GLY A 80 -5.96 -3.14 4.54
CA GLY A 80 -6.88 -3.19 5.68
C GLY A 80 -8.08 -2.23 5.59
N SER A 81 -8.08 -1.28 4.66
CA SER A 81 -9.21 -0.36 4.42
C SER A 81 -9.98 -0.71 3.15
N ILE A 82 -11.29 -0.92 3.32
CA ILE A 82 -12.22 -1.09 2.20
C ILE A 82 -12.35 0.19 1.35
N VAL A 83 -12.17 1.35 1.96
CA VAL A 83 -12.22 2.64 1.27
C VAL A 83 -10.97 2.80 0.40
N ALA A 84 -9.79 2.57 0.98
CA ALA A 84 -8.53 2.58 0.23
C ALA A 84 -8.54 1.53 -0.90
N PHE A 85 -9.04 0.32 -0.63
CA PHE A 85 -9.25 -0.71 -1.63
C PHE A 85 -10.13 -0.23 -2.79
N ASN A 86 -11.27 0.39 -2.50
CA ASN A 86 -12.18 0.89 -3.52
C ASN A 86 -11.54 1.99 -4.38
N TRP A 87 -10.76 2.89 -3.79
CA TRP A 87 -10.01 3.89 -4.56
C TRP A 87 -8.98 3.26 -5.50
N CYS A 88 -8.28 2.22 -5.03
CA CYS A 88 -7.31 1.49 -5.84
C CYS A 88 -7.97 0.73 -7.00
N ALA A 89 -9.03 -0.02 -6.70
CA ALA A 89 -9.73 -0.89 -7.64
C ALA A 89 -10.63 -0.13 -8.64
N ASN A 90 -11.17 1.03 -8.25
CA ASN A 90 -12.12 1.77 -9.06
C ASN A 90 -11.70 3.25 -9.23
N LYS A 91 -11.29 3.60 -10.46
CA LYS A 91 -10.80 4.95 -10.78
C LYS A 91 -11.85 6.06 -10.58
N SER A 92 -13.15 5.75 -10.71
CA SER A 92 -14.21 6.76 -10.65
C SER A 92 -14.52 7.26 -9.24
N VAL A 93 -14.18 6.49 -8.22
CA VAL A 93 -14.44 6.84 -6.80
C VAL A 93 -13.21 7.46 -6.12
N ARG A 94 -12.11 7.68 -6.86
CA ARG A 94 -10.88 8.24 -6.31
C ARG A 94 -11.07 9.70 -5.90
N PRO A 95 -10.60 10.10 -4.71
CA PRO A 95 -10.56 11.51 -4.31
C PRO A 95 -9.76 12.32 -5.33
N ARG A 96 -10.26 13.52 -5.67
CA ARG A 96 -9.60 14.40 -6.63
C ARG A 96 -8.19 14.79 -6.18
N SER A 97 -7.98 14.92 -4.88
CA SER A 97 -6.67 15.21 -4.26
C SER A 97 -5.61 14.12 -4.51
N LEU A 98 -6.02 12.88 -4.77
CA LEU A 98 -5.11 11.74 -4.98
C LEU A 98 -4.84 11.43 -6.46
N GLN A 99 -5.36 12.22 -7.41
CA GLN A 99 -5.20 11.92 -8.83
C GLN A 99 -3.74 11.88 -9.26
N ALA A 100 -2.92 12.83 -8.82
CA ALA A 100 -1.49 12.85 -9.12
C ALA A 100 -0.81 11.58 -8.59
N THR A 101 -1.05 11.24 -7.31
CA THR A 101 -0.54 10.04 -6.66
C THR A 101 -0.88 8.76 -7.43
N PHE A 102 -2.14 8.57 -7.79
CA PHE A 102 -2.55 7.39 -8.58
C PHE A 102 -1.96 7.39 -9.99
N THR A 103 -1.73 8.55 -10.59
CA THR A 103 -1.09 8.66 -11.90
C THR A 103 0.39 8.24 -11.83
N ASP A 104 1.09 8.64 -10.77
CA ASP A 104 2.48 8.22 -10.52
C ASP A 104 2.58 6.70 -10.32
N ILE A 105 1.67 6.12 -9.54
CA ILE A 105 1.58 4.67 -9.32
C ILE A 105 1.33 3.93 -10.64
N GLU A 106 0.35 4.36 -11.41
CA GLU A 106 0.00 3.72 -12.69
C GLU A 106 1.16 3.77 -13.68
N ARG A 107 1.86 4.91 -13.76
CA ARG A 107 3.08 5.07 -14.57
C ARG A 107 4.17 4.11 -14.12
N ASP A 108 4.40 3.96 -12.83
CA ASP A 108 5.45 3.09 -12.29
C ASP A 108 5.12 1.61 -12.52
N ILE A 109 3.83 1.23 -12.42
CA ILE A 109 3.33 -0.10 -12.77
C ILE A 109 3.61 -0.40 -14.25
N GLU A 110 3.19 0.50 -15.14
CA GLU A 110 3.31 0.33 -16.60
C GLU A 110 4.78 0.25 -17.03
N LYS A 111 5.61 1.18 -16.56
CA LYS A 111 7.05 1.26 -16.91
C LYS A 111 7.80 0.00 -16.49
N LYS A 112 7.38 -0.65 -15.40
CA LYS A 112 8.05 -1.83 -14.87
C LYS A 112 7.43 -3.16 -15.31
N ARG A 113 6.36 -3.13 -16.10
CA ARG A 113 5.60 -4.33 -16.53
C ARG A 113 5.19 -5.23 -15.36
N MET A 114 4.91 -4.62 -14.21
CA MET A 114 4.41 -5.35 -13.05
C MET A 114 2.88 -5.42 -13.11
N GLU A 115 2.32 -6.46 -12.51
CA GLU A 115 0.88 -6.55 -12.27
C GLU A 115 0.64 -6.27 -10.78
N MET A 116 -0.20 -5.29 -10.47
CA MET A 116 -0.55 -4.96 -9.09
C MET A 116 -1.94 -5.48 -8.77
N LYS A 117 -2.05 -6.29 -7.72
CA LYS A 117 -3.31 -6.88 -7.27
C LYS A 117 -3.66 -6.45 -5.86
N TRP A 118 -4.91 -6.09 -5.68
CA TRP A 118 -5.46 -5.56 -4.43
C TRP A 118 -6.26 -6.64 -3.72
N TYR A 119 -6.02 -6.81 -2.43
CA TYR A 119 -6.77 -7.76 -1.61
C TYR A 119 -7.22 -7.10 -0.32
N LEU A 120 -8.46 -7.39 0.06
CA LEU A 120 -8.92 -7.21 1.42
C LEU A 120 -8.50 -8.44 2.24
N PRO A 121 -8.05 -8.26 3.50
CA PRO A 121 -7.87 -9.35 4.44
C PRO A 121 -9.12 -10.22 4.49
N TRP A 122 -8.95 -11.54 4.62
CA TRP A 122 -10.07 -12.49 4.73
C TRP A 122 -11.06 -12.10 5.84
N ARG A 123 -10.59 -11.40 6.88
CA ARG A 123 -11.40 -10.88 8.01
C ARG A 123 -12.41 -9.81 7.59
N LEU A 124 -12.19 -9.12 6.47
CA LEU A 124 -13.06 -8.07 5.95
C LEU A 124 -13.95 -8.55 4.79
N GLN A 125 -13.80 -9.80 4.34
CA GLN A 125 -14.58 -10.38 3.23
C GLN A 125 -15.89 -11.04 3.65
N ILE A 126 -16.17 -11.13 4.96
CA ILE A 126 -17.41 -11.72 5.50
C ILE A 126 -18.30 -10.57 5.99
N LYS A 127 -19.31 -10.22 5.20
CA LYS A 127 -20.51 -9.47 5.62
C LYS A 127 -21.75 -10.22 5.17
#